data_AF-A0A5C6ZNN4-F1
#
_entry.id   AF-A0A5C6ZNN4-F1
#
_cell.length_a   1.000
_cell.length_b   1.000
_cell.length_c   1.000
_cell.angle_alpha   90.00
_cell.angle_beta   90.00
_cell.angle_gamma   90.00
#
_symmetry.space_group_name_H-M   'P 1'
#
loop_
_entity.id
_entity.type
_entity.pdbx_description
1 polymer ?
#
loop_
_entity_poly.entity_id
_entity_poly.type
_entity_poly.pdbx_seq_one_letter_code
_entity_poly.pdbx_strand_id
1 'polypeptide(L)'
;MKNLILLILFLPLMTLGQEIKVHDENNDTDFYIDSIKVNVENVYLNKSSIEKVNVVKDGAGKIYISLKNDVELLNLNDLKNQKIDILHNKIYFIDNNLIRNPSKIQIDTNEIGDLKIIKSSEIENQTADFIIINITTKSKLTEIKNDKKEIRIRGIEQN
;
A
#
# COMPACT_ATOMS: atom_id res chain seq x y z
N MET A 1 76.77 18.09 -10.62
CA MET A 1 75.97 17.76 -11.81
C MET A 1 74.99 16.64 -11.44
N LYS A 2 73.69 16.95 -11.61
CA LYS A 2 72.56 16.06 -11.94
C LYS A 2 72.16 14.91 -11.00
N ASN A 3 71.24 15.25 -10.09
CA ASN A 3 69.96 14.61 -9.80
C ASN A 3 69.82 13.11 -10.09
N LEU A 4 69.83 12.32 -9.03
CA LEU A 4 69.28 10.96 -9.00
C LEU A 4 67.75 11.08 -9.00
N ILE A 5 67.12 10.82 -10.15
CA ILE A 5 65.67 10.86 -10.31
C ILE A 5 65.08 9.61 -9.64
N LEU A 6 64.35 9.86 -8.55
CA LEU A 6 63.48 8.91 -7.88
C LEU A 6 62.30 8.58 -8.81
N LEU A 7 62.37 7.45 -9.52
CA LEU A 7 61.23 6.95 -10.31
C LEU A 7 60.27 6.24 -9.35
N ILE A 8 59.40 7.00 -8.69
CA ILE A 8 58.24 6.45 -7.99
C ILE A 8 57.32 5.83 -9.04
N LEU A 9 57.14 4.51 -8.96
CA LEU A 9 56.14 3.77 -9.72
C LEU A 9 54.75 4.39 -9.47
N PHE A 10 54.25 5.15 -10.43
CA PHE A 10 52.82 5.33 -10.61
C PHE A 10 52.27 4.05 -11.23
N LEU A 11 51.98 3.06 -10.40
CA LEU A 11 51.04 2.02 -10.80
C LEU A 11 49.69 2.71 -11.01
N PRO A 12 49.06 2.61 -12.21
CA PRO A 12 47.68 3.00 -12.33
C PRO A 12 46.89 2.03 -11.44
N LEU A 13 46.31 2.56 -10.37
CA LEU A 13 45.22 1.91 -9.66
C LEU A 13 44.10 1.76 -10.70
N MET A 14 44.12 0.66 -11.45
CA MET A 14 42.93 0.15 -12.11
C MET A 14 41.99 -0.23 -10.97
N THR A 15 41.26 0.77 -10.50
CA THR A 15 39.99 0.56 -9.86
C THR A 15 39.16 -0.17 -10.89
N LEU A 16 39.08 -1.49 -10.75
CA LEU A 16 37.97 -2.26 -11.27
C LEU A 16 36.76 -1.64 -10.59
N GLY A 17 36.18 -0.62 -11.24
CA GLY A 17 34.85 -0.17 -10.94
C GLY A 17 34.01 -1.42 -11.05
N GLN A 18 33.59 -1.97 -9.90
CA GLN A 18 32.41 -2.80 -9.91
C GLN A 18 31.35 -1.89 -10.52
N GLU A 19 30.98 -2.16 -11.76
CA GLU A 19 29.73 -1.67 -12.30
C GLU A 19 28.69 -2.12 -11.28
N ILE A 20 28.27 -1.18 -10.43
CA ILE A 20 27.07 -1.33 -9.65
C ILE A 20 26.03 -1.55 -10.73
N LYS A 21 25.59 -2.81 -10.88
CA LYS A 21 24.40 -3.11 -11.65
C LYS A 21 23.30 -2.31 -10.98
N VAL A 22 23.07 -1.10 -11.46
CA VAL A 22 21.84 -0.37 -11.24
C VAL A 22 20.80 -1.31 -11.82
N HIS A 23 20.06 -2.00 -10.95
CA HIS A 23 18.87 -2.71 -11.38
C HIS A 23 18.00 -1.65 -12.06
N ASP A 24 17.73 -1.84 -13.34
CA ASP A 24 16.77 -1.01 -14.07
C ASP A 24 15.51 -0.86 -13.19
N GLU A 25 15.16 0.38 -12.89
CA GLU A 25 14.00 0.75 -12.06
C GLU A 25 12.66 0.41 -12.74
N ASN A 26 12.70 -0.20 -13.93
CA ASN A 26 11.55 -0.61 -14.74
C ASN A 26 11.29 -2.13 -14.70
N ASN A 27 11.49 -2.79 -13.56
CA ASN A 27 10.93 -4.13 -13.40
C ASN A 27 9.46 -4.01 -12.98
N ASP A 28 8.56 -4.04 -13.97
CA ASP A 28 7.12 -4.24 -13.78
C ASP A 28 6.90 -5.54 -13.01
N THR A 29 6.89 -5.42 -11.68
CA THR A 29 6.71 -6.56 -10.79
C THR A 29 5.26 -6.96 -10.84
N ASP A 30 5.00 -8.17 -11.33
CA ASP A 30 3.66 -8.70 -11.38
C ASP A 30 3.26 -9.29 -10.02
N PHE A 31 2.09 -8.88 -9.52
CA PHE A 31 1.50 -9.43 -8.31
C PHE A 31 0.39 -10.43 -8.65
N TYR A 32 0.40 -11.56 -7.97
CA TYR A 32 -0.61 -12.59 -8.07
C TYR A 32 -1.14 -12.92 -6.67
N ILE A 33 -2.46 -12.96 -6.51
CA ILE A 33 -3.13 -13.45 -5.30
C ILE A 33 -3.92 -14.69 -5.68
N ASP A 34 -3.64 -15.82 -5.01
CA ASP A 34 -4.23 -17.14 -5.33
C ASP A 34 -4.20 -17.47 -6.84
N SER A 35 -3.04 -17.18 -7.46
CA SER A 35 -2.77 -17.35 -8.90
C SER A 35 -3.50 -16.38 -9.85
N ILE A 36 -4.24 -15.41 -9.34
CA ILE A 36 -4.90 -14.36 -10.13
C ILE A 36 -4.01 -13.13 -10.16
N LYS A 37 -3.70 -12.61 -11.35
CA LYS A 37 -2.93 -11.36 -11.50
C LYS A 37 -3.75 -10.18 -10.98
N VAL A 38 -3.15 -9.35 -10.12
CA VAL A 38 -3.80 -8.19 -9.50
C VAL A 38 -2.95 -6.93 -9.65
N ASN A 39 -3.61 -5.77 -9.60
CA ASN A 39 -2.93 -4.51 -9.33
C ASN A 39 -2.94 -4.29 -7.81
N VAL A 40 -1.79 -4.40 -7.18
CA VAL A 40 -1.64 -4.31 -5.71
C VAL A 40 -2.10 -2.97 -5.14
N GLU A 41 -2.05 -1.88 -5.92
CA GLU A 41 -2.54 -0.56 -5.48
C GLU A 41 -4.06 -0.52 -5.28
N ASN A 42 -4.77 -1.45 -5.91
CA ASN A 42 -6.22 -1.57 -5.84
C ASN A 42 -6.67 -2.69 -4.89
N VAL A 43 -5.75 -3.32 -4.15
CA VAL A 43 -6.07 -4.41 -3.23
C VAL A 43 -5.77 -4.02 -1.79
N TYR A 44 -6.81 -4.06 -0.96
CA TYR A 44 -6.71 -3.87 0.49
C TYR A 44 -6.74 -5.21 1.19
N LEU A 45 -5.56 -5.71 1.57
CA LEU A 45 -5.39 -7.05 2.13
C LEU A 45 -4.94 -7.00 3.60
N ASN A 46 -5.59 -7.77 4.46
CA ASN A 46 -5.14 -7.93 5.83
C ASN A 46 -3.91 -8.84 5.87
N LYS A 47 -2.83 -8.40 6.53
CA LYS A 47 -1.60 -9.19 6.67
C LYS A 47 -1.85 -10.55 7.35
N SER A 48 -2.81 -10.62 8.27
CA SER A 48 -3.16 -11.86 8.97
C SER A 48 -3.91 -12.87 8.09
N SER A 49 -4.42 -12.43 6.94
CA SER A 49 -5.10 -13.26 5.94
C SER A 49 -4.12 -13.94 4.96
N ILE A 50 -2.86 -13.49 4.93
CA ILE A 50 -1.82 -14.07 4.09
C ILE A 50 -1.33 -15.38 4.73
N GLU A 51 -1.37 -16.47 3.96
CA GLU A 51 -0.74 -17.74 4.34
C GLU A 51 0.74 -17.75 3.95
N LYS A 52 1.05 -17.36 2.71
CA LYS A 52 2.42 -17.43 2.17
C LYS A 52 2.67 -16.34 1.15
N VAL A 53 3.89 -15.82 1.13
CA VAL A 53 4.40 -14.96 0.04
C VAL A 53 5.59 -15.67 -0.60
N ASN A 54 5.58 -15.78 -1.92
CA ASN A 54 6.68 -16.33 -2.71
C ASN A 54 7.13 -15.32 -3.76
N VAL A 55 8.44 -15.10 -3.85
CA VAL A 55 9.05 -14.15 -4.78
C VAL A 55 9.92 -14.92 -5.76
N VAL A 56 9.53 -14.92 -7.04
CA VAL A 56 10.29 -15.54 -8.11
C VAL A 56 11.23 -14.48 -8.69
N LYS A 57 12.54 -14.69 -8.44
CA LYS A 57 13.61 -13.75 -8.81
C LYS A 57 14.08 -13.90 -10.26
N ASP A 58 13.78 -15.02 -10.91
CA ASP A 58 14.19 -15.28 -12.28
C ASP A 58 13.11 -14.76 -13.25
N GLY A 59 13.26 -13.51 -13.75
CA GLY A 59 12.33 -12.82 -14.66
C GLY A 59 12.03 -11.38 -14.25
N ALA A 60 10.99 -10.73 -14.81
CA ALA A 60 10.54 -9.36 -14.51
C ALA A 60 10.05 -9.11 -13.05
N GLY A 61 10.36 -10.02 -12.12
CA GLY A 61 9.84 -10.03 -10.76
C GLY A 61 8.39 -10.50 -10.71
N LYS A 62 8.13 -11.65 -10.09
CA LYS A 62 6.75 -12.10 -9.82
C LYS A 62 6.58 -12.38 -8.34
N ILE A 63 5.54 -11.82 -7.75
CA ILE A 63 5.19 -12.00 -6.35
C ILE A 63 3.86 -12.75 -6.29
N TYR A 64 3.88 -13.92 -5.65
CA TYR A 64 2.70 -14.75 -5.42
C TYR A 64 2.33 -14.68 -3.94
N ILE A 65 1.09 -14.32 -3.66
CA ILE A 65 0.51 -14.25 -2.33
C ILE A 65 -0.59 -15.31 -2.27
N SER A 66 -0.44 -16.27 -1.36
CA SER A 66 -1.49 -17.25 -1.05
C SER A 66 -2.26 -16.77 0.17
N LEU A 67 -3.59 -16.78 0.07
CA LEU A 67 -4.48 -16.46 1.18
C LEU A 67 -4.84 -17.71 1.97
N LYS A 68 -5.29 -17.53 3.21
CA LYS A 68 -5.89 -18.61 4.01
C LYS A 68 -7.25 -19.01 3.42
N ASN A 69 -7.63 -20.28 3.61
CA ASN A 69 -8.82 -20.90 3.00
C ASN A 69 -10.17 -20.18 3.24
N ASP A 70 -10.27 -19.32 4.24
CA ASP A 70 -11.47 -18.60 4.65
C ASP A 70 -11.48 -17.12 4.25
N VAL A 71 -10.52 -16.69 3.44
CA VAL A 71 -10.37 -15.30 3.01
C VAL A 71 -10.88 -15.15 1.58
N GLU A 72 -11.84 -14.25 1.39
CA GLU A 72 -12.33 -13.86 0.08
C GLU A 72 -12.03 -12.38 -0.17
N LEU A 73 -11.47 -12.07 -1.34
CA LEU A 73 -11.32 -10.70 -1.82
C LEU A 73 -12.59 -10.27 -2.56
N LEU A 74 -13.37 -9.39 -1.94
CA LEU A 74 -14.59 -8.87 -2.53
C LEU A 74 -14.31 -7.58 -3.30
N ASN A 75 -14.99 -7.38 -4.44
CA ASN A 75 -15.00 -6.05 -5.04
C ASN A 75 -15.80 -5.09 -4.16
N LEU A 76 -15.38 -3.83 -4.15
CA LEU A 76 -16.01 -2.80 -3.32
C LEU A 76 -17.49 -2.58 -3.66
N ASN A 77 -17.86 -2.77 -4.93
CA ASN A 77 -19.24 -2.66 -5.40
C ASN A 77 -20.13 -3.82 -4.93
N ASP A 78 -19.52 -4.97 -4.61
CA ASP A 78 -20.19 -6.20 -4.20
C ASP A 78 -20.35 -6.29 -2.67
N LEU A 79 -19.90 -5.26 -1.92
CA LEU A 79 -20.14 -5.17 -0.47
C LEU A 79 -21.65 -5.08 -0.19
N LYS A 80 -22.24 -6.24 0.11
CA LYS A 80 -23.64 -6.36 0.49
C LYS A 80 -23.84 -5.85 1.91
N ASN A 81 -24.66 -4.82 2.05
CA ASN A 81 -25.16 -4.37 3.35
C ASN A 81 -26.58 -3.87 3.13
N GLN A 82 -27.52 -4.35 3.93
CA GLN A 82 -28.94 -4.01 3.81
C GLN A 82 -29.19 -2.49 3.83
N LYS A 83 -28.29 -1.70 4.44
CA LYS A 83 -28.34 -0.22 4.42
C LYS A 83 -27.77 0.41 3.15
N ILE A 84 -26.85 -0.28 2.46
CA ILE A 84 -26.15 0.15 1.24
C ILE A 84 -26.99 -0.16 0.00
N ASP A 85 -27.76 -1.24 0.01
CA ASP A 85 -28.48 -1.76 -1.17
C ASP A 85 -29.73 -0.96 -1.55
N ILE A 86 -30.12 0.04 -0.75
CA ILE A 86 -31.34 0.82 -0.95
C ILE A 86 -31.16 1.90 -2.03
N LEU A 87 -29.91 2.32 -2.31
CA LEU A 87 -29.62 3.43 -3.21
C LEU A 87 -28.58 3.06 -4.28
N HIS A 88 -28.85 3.47 -5.53
CA HIS A 88 -28.02 3.16 -6.69
C HIS A 88 -26.75 4.02 -6.76
N ASN A 89 -26.81 5.26 -6.26
CA ASN A 89 -25.68 6.19 -6.32
C ASN A 89 -24.81 6.07 -5.06
N LYS A 90 -23.70 5.36 -5.18
CA LYS A 90 -22.76 5.08 -4.09
C LYS A 90 -21.44 5.81 -4.32
N ILE A 91 -21.01 6.58 -3.34
CA ILE A 91 -19.70 7.24 -3.31
C ILE A 91 -18.86 6.52 -2.27
N TYR A 92 -17.69 6.03 -2.65
CA TYR A 92 -16.82 5.25 -1.77
C TYR A 92 -15.59 6.05 -1.37
N PHE A 93 -15.24 5.99 -0.09
CA PHE A 93 -13.93 6.39 0.41
C PHE A 93 -13.29 5.25 1.18
N ILE A 94 -11.97 5.11 1.02
CA ILE A 94 -11.15 4.22 1.85
C ILE A 94 -10.01 5.04 2.44
N ASP A 95 -9.90 5.06 3.77
CA ASP A 95 -8.88 5.83 4.51
C ASP A 95 -8.83 7.31 4.08
N ASN A 96 -10.01 7.91 3.93
CA ASN A 96 -10.26 9.29 3.45
C ASN A 96 -9.92 9.55 1.96
N ASN A 97 -9.56 8.53 1.18
CA ASN A 97 -9.33 8.67 -0.26
C ASN A 97 -10.58 8.31 -1.06
N LEU A 98 -10.99 9.21 -1.97
CA LEU A 98 -12.12 8.99 -2.88
C LEU A 98 -11.80 7.88 -3.89
N ILE A 99 -12.66 6.86 -3.93
CA ILE A 99 -12.56 5.77 -4.89
C ILE A 99 -13.45 6.06 -6.10
N ARG A 100 -12.82 6.34 -7.24
CA ARG A 100 -13.53 6.65 -8.50
C ARG A 100 -14.06 5.43 -9.24
N ASN A 101 -13.38 4.29 -9.12
CA ASN A 101 -13.73 3.04 -9.80
C ASN A 101 -13.86 1.88 -8.80
N PRO A 102 -14.97 1.80 -8.04
CA PRO A 102 -15.16 0.76 -7.01
C PRO A 102 -15.06 -0.68 -7.54
N SER A 103 -15.40 -0.90 -8.81
CA SER A 103 -15.32 -2.23 -9.45
C SER A 103 -13.90 -2.73 -9.70
N LYS A 104 -12.88 -1.86 -9.57
CA LYS A 104 -11.47 -2.24 -9.69
C LYS A 104 -10.81 -2.46 -8.33
N ILE A 105 -11.48 -2.04 -7.25
CA ILE A 105 -10.95 -2.16 -5.89
C ILE A 105 -11.43 -3.46 -5.28
N GLN A 106 -10.48 -4.25 -4.80
CA GLN A 106 -10.73 -5.47 -4.05
C GLN A 106 -10.33 -5.26 -2.59
N ILE A 107 -11.14 -5.78 -1.67
CA ILE A 107 -10.89 -5.69 -0.24
C ILE A 107 -11.13 -7.04 0.41
N ASP A 108 -10.17 -7.45 1.23
CA ASP A 108 -10.37 -8.48 2.23
C ASP A 108 -11.31 -7.92 3.29
N THR A 109 -12.47 -8.55 3.51
CA THR A 109 -13.44 -8.08 4.52
C THR A 109 -12.85 -8.01 5.92
N ASN A 110 -11.83 -8.82 6.22
CA ASN A 110 -11.11 -8.77 7.49
C ASN A 110 -10.21 -7.54 7.62
N GLU A 111 -9.95 -6.79 6.54
CA GLU A 111 -9.22 -5.52 6.57
C GLU A 111 -10.11 -4.32 6.90
N ILE A 112 -11.44 -4.45 6.78
CA ILE A 112 -12.38 -3.41 7.19
C ILE A 112 -12.31 -3.24 8.70
N GLY A 113 -11.91 -2.04 9.14
CA GLY A 113 -11.83 -1.66 10.55
C GLY A 113 -13.10 -0.94 11.02
N ASP A 114 -13.45 0.15 10.33
CA ASP A 114 -14.68 0.90 10.55
C ASP A 114 -15.41 1.12 9.22
N LEU A 115 -16.74 1.09 9.26
CA LEU A 115 -17.62 1.28 8.11
C LEU A 115 -18.71 2.29 8.49
N LYS A 116 -18.60 3.51 7.99
CA LYS A 116 -19.58 4.57 8.17
C LYS A 116 -20.36 4.81 6.88
N ILE A 117 -21.68 4.75 6.98
CA ILE A 117 -22.59 5.04 5.87
C ILE A 117 -23.30 6.35 6.19
N ILE A 118 -23.27 7.30 5.26
CA ILE A 118 -23.94 8.60 5.39
C ILE A 118 -24.91 8.73 4.23
N LYS A 119 -26.20 8.89 4.51
CA LYS A 119 -27.19 9.16 3.47
C LYS A 119 -27.17 10.63 3.10
N SER A 120 -27.45 10.97 1.84
CA SER A 120 -27.53 12.37 1.43
C SER A 120 -28.59 13.16 2.22
N SER A 121 -29.65 12.50 2.71
CA SER A 121 -30.65 13.10 3.60
C SER A 121 -30.10 13.59 4.95
N GLU A 122 -28.92 13.12 5.36
CA GLU A 122 -28.22 13.54 6.58
C GLU A 122 -27.29 14.75 6.34
N ILE A 123 -27.18 15.22 5.08
CA ILE A 123 -26.31 16.33 4.67
C ILE A 123 -27.18 17.56 4.42
N GLU A 124 -26.91 18.64 5.15
CA GLU A 124 -27.64 19.90 4.98
C GLU A 124 -27.51 20.45 3.55
N ASN A 125 -28.61 20.98 3.02
CA ASN A 125 -28.70 21.59 1.69
C ASN A 125 -28.42 20.65 0.50
N GLN A 126 -28.44 19.33 0.71
CA GLN A 126 -28.26 18.36 -0.37
C GLN A 126 -29.57 18.01 -1.07
N THR A 127 -29.61 18.15 -2.40
CA THR A 127 -30.79 17.83 -3.22
C THR A 127 -30.66 16.52 -4.02
N ALA A 128 -29.43 16.04 -4.19
CA ALA A 128 -29.16 14.78 -4.90
C ALA A 128 -29.28 13.57 -3.97
N ASP A 129 -29.79 12.47 -4.50
CA ASP A 129 -29.91 11.19 -3.79
C ASP A 129 -28.67 10.32 -3.98
N PHE A 130 -27.94 10.07 -2.90
CA PHE A 130 -26.75 9.22 -2.87
C PHE A 130 -26.43 8.75 -1.44
N ILE A 131 -25.52 7.78 -1.36
CA ILE A 131 -24.89 7.37 -0.10
C ILE A 131 -23.38 7.52 -0.18
N ILE A 132 -22.78 7.98 0.92
CA ILE A 132 -21.33 7.94 1.12
C ILE A 132 -21.01 6.74 1.98
N ILE A 133 -20.10 5.90 1.50
CA ILE A 133 -19.58 4.72 2.18
C ILE A 133 -18.12 5.00 2.51
N ASN A 134 -17.86 5.30 3.78
CA ASN A 134 -16.52 5.56 4.30
C ASN A 134 -16.01 4.32 5.01
N ILE A 135 -14.94 3.73 4.48
CA ILE A 135 -14.24 2.60 5.08
C ILE A 135 -12.93 3.12 5.67
N THR A 136 -12.67 2.78 6.93
CA THR A 136 -11.33 2.92 7.51
C THR A 136 -10.73 1.53 7.70
N THR A 137 -9.55 1.29 7.15
CA THR A 137 -8.88 -0.01 7.23
C THR A 137 -8.31 -0.26 8.63
N LYS A 138 -8.16 -1.53 9.02
CA LYS A 138 -7.48 -1.90 10.27
C LYS A 138 -6.03 -1.43 10.29
N SER A 139 -5.37 -1.47 9.14
CA SER A 139 -4.02 -0.92 8.97
C SER A 139 -3.98 0.57 9.32
N LYS A 140 -4.91 1.39 8.78
CA LYS A 140 -4.96 2.82 9.08
C LYS A 140 -5.32 3.12 10.54
N LEU A 141 -6.24 2.36 11.13
CA LEU A 141 -6.57 2.49 12.55
C LEU A 141 -5.36 2.19 13.45
N THR A 142 -4.50 1.25 13.04
CA THR A 142 -3.28 0.90 13.76
C THR A 142 -2.23 2.01 13.65
N GLU A 143 -2.04 2.57 12.45
CA GLU A 143 -1.18 3.73 12.20
C GLU A 143 -1.56 4.92 13.10
N ILE A 144 -2.84 5.33 13.08
CA ILE A 144 -3.36 6.45 13.89
C ILE A 144 -3.14 6.22 15.40
N LYS A 145 -3.25 4.97 15.89
CA LYS A 145 -2.99 4.63 17.29
C LYS A 145 -1.51 4.74 17.67
N ASN A 146 -0.61 4.47 16.73
CA ASN A 146 0.83 4.54 16.97
C ASN A 146 1.34 5.98 16.92
N ASP A 147 0.80 6.81 16.02
CA ASP A 147 1.21 8.23 15.88
C ASP A 147 0.87 9.07 17.12
N LYS A 148 -0.16 8.70 17.89
CA LYS A 148 -0.54 9.39 19.12
C LYS A 148 0.44 9.21 20.29
N LYS A 149 1.49 8.39 20.16
CA LYS A 149 2.33 7.96 21.29
C LYS A 149 3.61 8.77 21.56
N GLU A 150 3.97 9.78 20.77
CA GLU A 150 5.18 10.57 21.06
C GLU A 150 4.98 12.09 21.04
N ILE A 151 4.74 12.65 22.23
CA ILE A 151 5.13 14.04 22.54
C ILE A 151 6.32 13.94 23.51
N ARG A 152 7.56 14.10 23.01
CA ARG A 152 8.76 14.21 23.84
C ARG A 152 9.10 15.69 24.04
N ILE A 153 8.80 16.21 25.23
CA ILE A 153 9.28 17.53 25.66
C ILE A 153 10.69 17.36 26.22
N ARG A 154 11.71 17.91 25.54
CA ARG A 154 13.06 18.05 26.08
C ARG A 154 13.16 19.39 26.80
N GLY A 155 13.21 19.36 28.13
CA GLY A 155 13.59 20.54 28.92
C GLY A 155 15.10 20.74 28.86
N ILE A 156 15.54 21.98 28.65
CA ILE A 156 16.92 22.38 28.87
C ILE A 156 16.96 22.97 30.28
N GLU A 157 17.55 22.25 31.24
CA GLU A 157 17.91 22.86 32.52
C GLU A 157 19.02 23.88 32.24
N GLN A 158 18.73 25.16 32.48
CA GLN A 158 19.75 26.21 32.53
C GLN A 158 20.37 26.14 33.93
N ASN A 159 21.63 25.72 33.99
CA ASN A 159 22.51 25.91 35.15
C ASN A 159 22.84 27.39 35.35
#